data_AF-A0A1E4R7P9-F1
#
_entry.id   AF-A0A1E4R7P9-F1
#
_cell.length_a   1.000
_cell.length_b   1.000
_cell.length_c   1.000
_cell.angle_alpha   90.00
_cell.angle_beta   90.00
_cell.angle_gamma   90.00
#
_symmetry.space_group_name_H-M   'P 1'
#
loop_
_entity.id
_entity.type
_entity.pdbx_description
1 polymer ?
#
loop_
_entity_poly.entity_id
_entity_poly.type
_entity_poly.pdbx_seq_one_letter_code
_entity_poly.pdbx_strand_id
1 'polypeptide(L)'
;MDNDGKFHLESTILVKNLSTDDWEQLVFYFIPNMFTKAVSPELEQPSTVAFHNITIDGKTATYTLEKDTLNIQIHEKLTLKQEMKVHFSYEFTLPDECFRFTKSNNNYIL
;
A
#
# COMPACT_ATOMS: atom_id res chain seq x y z
N MET A 1 -7.96 -5.18 -13.23
CA MET A 1 -6.95 -4.68 -14.18
C MET A 1 -7.68 -4.08 -15.36
N ASP A 2 -7.26 -2.92 -15.85
CA ASP A 2 -7.82 -2.31 -17.07
C ASP A 2 -7.00 -2.66 -18.33
N ASN A 3 -7.42 -2.12 -19.47
CA ASN A 3 -6.77 -2.36 -20.77
C ASN A 3 -5.35 -1.78 -20.85
N ASP A 4 -5.00 -0.85 -19.96
CA ASP A 4 -3.68 -0.23 -19.90
C ASP A 4 -2.73 -1.00 -18.95
N GLY A 5 -3.21 -2.10 -18.35
CA GLY A 5 -2.44 -2.92 -17.42
C GLY A 5 -2.36 -2.33 -16.01
N LYS A 6 -3.23 -1.37 -15.66
CA LYS A 6 -3.33 -0.87 -14.28
C LYS A 6 -4.21 -1.78 -13.45
N PHE A 7 -3.71 -2.14 -12.27
CA PHE A 7 -4.47 -2.82 -11.24
C PHE A 7 -5.13 -1.77 -10.37
N HIS A 8 -6.44 -1.89 -10.16
CA HIS A 8 -7.22 -1.05 -9.27
C HIS A 8 -7.58 -1.89 -8.05
N LEU A 9 -7.22 -1.42 -6.86
CA LEU A 9 -7.51 -2.11 -5.62
C LEU A 9 -8.33 -1.23 -4.69
N GLU A 10 -9.39 -1.83 -4.15
CA GLU A 10 -10.19 -1.31 -3.04
C GLU A 10 -10.09 -2.31 -1.90
N SER A 11 -9.64 -1.86 -0.72
CA SER A 11 -9.49 -2.73 0.44
C SER A 11 -10.04 -2.09 1.70
N THR A 12 -10.60 -2.92 2.58
CA THR A 12 -11.02 -2.53 3.92
C THR A 12 -10.45 -3.54 4.92
N ILE A 13 -9.71 -3.05 5.89
CA ILE A 13 -9.03 -3.84 6.91
C ILE A 13 -9.56 -3.43 8.28
N LEU A 14 -9.95 -4.42 9.08
CA LEU A 14 -10.24 -4.22 10.50
C LEU A 14 -8.96 -4.53 11.30
N VAL A 15 -8.46 -3.55 12.03
CA VAL A 15 -7.26 -3.66 12.85
C VAL A 15 -7.65 -3.62 14.32
N LYS A 16 -7.07 -4.51 15.13
CA LYS A 16 -7.25 -4.56 16.58
C LYS A 16 -5.91 -4.50 17.28
N ASN A 17 -5.74 -3.57 18.22
CA ASN A 17 -4.56 -3.59 19.07
C ASN A 17 -4.69 -4.68 20.14
N LEU A 18 -3.81 -5.67 20.11
CA LEU A 18 -3.73 -6.74 21.13
C LEU A 18 -2.56 -6.56 22.10
N SER A 19 -1.72 -5.55 21.87
CA SER A 19 -0.59 -5.22 22.71
C SER A 19 -0.98 -4.28 23.85
N THR A 20 -0.12 -4.21 24.87
CA THR A 20 -0.26 -3.24 25.97
C THR A 20 0.22 -1.84 25.60
N ASP A 21 0.90 -1.70 24.46
CA ASP A 21 1.44 -0.43 23.99
C ASP A 21 0.40 0.28 23.14
N ASP A 22 0.29 1.59 23.33
CA ASP A 22 -0.58 2.43 22.51
C ASP A 22 0.06 2.69 21.14
N TRP A 23 -0.71 2.57 20.06
CA TRP A 23 -0.20 2.80 18.72
C TRP A 23 -0.56 4.19 18.21
N GLU A 24 0.43 4.90 17.69
CA GLU A 24 0.28 6.19 17.01
C GLU A 24 0.36 6.07 15.48
N GLN A 25 0.83 4.92 14.99
CA GLN A 25 1.04 4.65 13.57
C GLN A 25 0.69 3.20 13.24
N LEU A 26 0.10 2.98 12.06
CA LEU A 26 0.00 1.66 11.44
C LEU A 26 1.06 1.52 10.35
N VAL A 27 1.70 0.35 10.27
CA VAL A 27 2.69 0.03 9.25
C VAL A 27 2.23 -1.20 8.49
N PHE A 28 2.06 -1.07 7.18
CA PHE A 28 1.74 -2.16 6.28
C PHE A 28 2.89 -2.39 5.31
N TYR A 29 3.14 -3.65 4.96
CA TYR A 29 3.94 -3.94 3.77
C TYR A 29 3.18 -3.49 2.53
N PHE A 30 3.88 -2.76 1.67
CA PHE A 30 3.40 -2.22 0.42
C PHE A 30 4.47 -2.42 -0.67
N ILE A 31 4.61 -3.68 -1.07
CA ILE A 31 5.57 -4.17 -2.07
C ILE A 31 5.55 -3.38 -3.39
N PRO A 32 4.40 -2.93 -3.94
CA PRO A 32 4.40 -2.20 -5.22
C PRO A 32 5.30 -0.95 -5.23
N ASN A 33 5.48 -0.28 -4.08
CA ASN A 33 6.31 0.93 -4.02
C ASN A 33 7.81 0.65 -4.24
N MET A 34 8.30 -0.56 -3.92
CA MET A 34 9.69 -0.95 -4.15
C MET A 34 10.11 -0.84 -5.61
N PHE A 35 9.17 -1.04 -6.53
CA PHE A 35 9.45 -1.08 -7.96
C PHE A 35 9.21 0.26 -8.65
N THR A 36 8.90 1.32 -7.89
CA THR A 36 8.73 2.66 -8.46
C THR A 36 10.07 3.28 -8.80
N LYS A 37 10.08 4.20 -9.77
CA LYS A 37 11.29 4.92 -10.20
C LYS A 37 12.00 5.66 -9.07
N ALA A 38 11.23 6.11 -8.06
CA ALA A 38 11.78 6.83 -6.91
C ALA A 38 12.58 5.91 -5.97
N VAL A 39 12.21 4.63 -5.87
CA VAL A 39 12.85 3.66 -4.98
C VAL A 39 13.91 2.83 -5.70
N SER A 40 13.61 2.40 -6.93
CA SER A 40 14.50 1.60 -7.79
C SER A 40 14.68 2.26 -9.16
N PRO A 41 15.48 3.34 -9.24
CA PRO A 41 15.73 4.08 -10.48
C PRO A 41 16.46 3.27 -11.57
N GLU A 42 17.07 2.14 -11.21
CA GLU A 42 17.79 1.22 -12.09
C GLU A 42 16.89 0.34 -12.95
N LEU A 43 15.59 0.25 -12.64
CA LEU A 43 14.64 -0.54 -13.43
C LEU A 43 14.39 0.13 -14.79
N GLU A 44 14.52 -0.65 -15.87
CA GLU A 44 14.23 -0.16 -17.23
C GLU A 44 12.77 0.26 -17.39
N GLN A 45 11.86 -0.52 -16.78
CA GLN A 45 10.43 -0.23 -16.74
C GLN A 45 9.91 -0.31 -15.30
N PRO A 46 9.97 0.80 -14.55
CA PRO A 46 9.50 0.84 -13.17
C PRO A 46 7.96 0.80 -13.09
N SER A 47 7.47 0.32 -11.97
CA SER A 47 6.06 0.41 -11.58
C SER A 47 5.62 1.85 -11.33
N THR A 48 4.32 2.07 -11.45
CA THR A 48 3.63 3.26 -10.96
C THR A 48 2.74 2.88 -9.80
N VAL A 49 2.55 3.81 -8.87
CA VAL A 49 1.61 3.68 -7.75
C VAL A 49 0.91 5.03 -7.59
N ALA A 50 -0.41 5.02 -7.44
CA ALA A 50 -1.18 6.18 -7.05
C ALA A 50 -2.26 5.78 -6.04
N PHE A 51 -2.20 6.37 -4.84
CA PHE A 51 -3.29 6.24 -3.87
C PHE A 51 -4.36 7.27 -4.18
N HIS A 52 -5.60 6.81 -4.24
CA HIS A 52 -6.78 7.66 -4.43
C HIS A 52 -7.34 8.10 -3.08
N ASN A 53 -7.36 7.18 -2.11
CA ASN A 53 -7.91 7.45 -0.79
C ASN A 53 -7.26 6.54 0.27
N ILE A 54 -7.00 7.10 1.45
CA ILE A 54 -6.70 6.34 2.66
C ILE A 54 -7.50 6.96 3.80
N THR A 55 -8.34 6.15 4.46
CA THR A 55 -9.16 6.59 5.58
C THR A 55 -9.06 5.65 6.77
N ILE A 56 -9.19 6.24 7.95
CA ILE A 56 -9.36 5.56 9.23
C ILE A 56 -10.75 5.95 9.75
N ASP A 57 -11.62 4.96 9.93
CA ASP A 57 -13.02 5.13 10.37
C ASP A 57 -13.76 6.23 9.57
N GLY A 58 -13.50 6.26 8.25
CA GLY A 58 -14.11 7.20 7.30
C GLY A 58 -13.46 8.59 7.25
N LYS A 59 -12.45 8.88 8.09
CA LYS A 59 -11.69 10.14 8.05
C LYS A 59 -10.39 9.96 7.26
N THR A 60 -10.08 10.87 6.34
CA THR A 60 -8.82 10.85 5.58
C THR A 60 -7.62 10.84 6.52
N ALA A 61 -6.67 9.94 6.26
CA ALA A 61 -5.46 9.79 7.05
C ALA A 61 -4.22 10.26 6.28
N THR A 62 -3.26 10.81 7.01
CA THR A 62 -1.95 11.14 6.44
C THR A 62 -1.11 9.87 6.37
N TYR A 63 -0.34 9.71 5.29
CA TYR A 63 0.51 8.56 5.09
C TYR A 63 1.84 8.92 4.46
N THR A 64 2.83 8.03 4.62
CA THR A 64 4.09 8.05 3.87
C THR A 64 4.35 6.69 3.24
N LEU A 65 5.05 6.70 2.10
CA LEU A 65 5.58 5.50 1.47
C LEU A 65 7.10 5.51 1.61
N GLU A 66 7.65 4.48 2.24
CA GLU A 66 9.09 4.33 2.44
C GLU A 66 9.49 2.91 2.07
N LYS A 67 10.26 2.76 0.98
CA LYS A 67 10.65 1.45 0.44
C LYS A 67 9.43 0.54 0.25
N ASP A 68 9.33 -0.54 1.00
CA ASP A 68 8.27 -1.54 0.97
C ASP A 68 7.21 -1.31 2.05
N THR A 69 7.12 -0.11 2.63
CA THR A 69 6.18 0.19 3.72
C THR A 69 5.24 1.34 3.40
N LEU A 70 3.98 1.17 3.82
CA LEU A 70 2.97 2.20 3.94
C LEU A 70 2.78 2.51 5.42
N ASN A 71 3.16 3.71 5.82
CA ASN A 71 3.02 4.21 7.20
C ASN A 71 1.82 5.14 7.26
N ILE A 72 0.81 4.80 8.05
CA ILE A 72 -0.43 5.59 8.20
C ILE A 72 -0.47 6.17 9.60
N GLN A 73 -0.56 7.50 9.71
CA GLN A 73 -0.68 8.19 10.98
C GLN A 73 -2.08 8.00 11.57
N ILE A 74 -2.14 7.66 12.86
CA ILE A 74 -3.39 7.50 13.58
C ILE A 74 -3.71 8.81 14.32
N HIS A 75 -4.91 9.35 14.14
CA HIS A 75 -5.33 10.60 14.78
C HIS A 75 -5.51 10.46 16.30
N GLU A 76 -6.04 9.32 16.74
CA GLU A 76 -6.30 8.99 18.14
C GLU A 76 -5.62 7.66 18.44
N LYS A 77 -4.74 7.63 19.46
CA LYS A 77 -3.98 6.43 19.81
C LYS A 77 -4.87 5.20 19.89
N LEU A 78 -4.50 4.14 19.17
CA LEU A 78 -5.21 2.87 19.26
C LEU A 78 -4.72 2.12 20.49
N THR A 79 -5.55 2.05 21.52
CA THR A 79 -5.22 1.43 22.82
C THR A 79 -5.64 -0.05 22.86
N LEU A 80 -5.20 -0.78 23.89
CA LEU A 80 -5.45 -2.22 24.04
C LEU A 80 -6.94 -2.59 23.84
N LYS A 81 -7.17 -3.57 22.95
CA LYS A 81 -8.47 -4.11 22.50
C LYS A 81 -9.34 -3.17 21.69
N GLN A 82 -8.93 -1.93 21.44
CA GLN A 82 -9.63 -1.07 20.49
C GLN A 82 -9.45 -1.56 19.06
N GLU A 83 -10.44 -1.25 18.24
CA GLU A 83 -10.50 -1.61 16.84
C GLU A 83 -10.67 -0.34 16.01
N MET A 84 -10.11 -0.35 14.80
CA MET A 84 -10.29 0.69 13.82
C MET A 84 -10.43 0.07 12.43
N LYS A 85 -11.18 0.75 11.56
CA LYS A 85 -11.36 0.35 10.18
C LYS A 85 -10.47 1.21 9.28
N VAL A 86 -9.52 0.57 8.62
CA VAL A 86 -8.67 1.21 7.62
C VAL A 86 -9.22 0.88 6.24
N HIS A 87 -9.41 1.89 5.41
CA HIS A 87 -9.78 1.71 4.02
C HIS A 87 -8.75 2.40 3.14
N PHE A 88 -8.32 1.72 2.09
CA PHE A 88 -7.46 2.31 1.08
C PHE A 88 -7.86 1.88 -0.33
N SER A 89 -7.73 2.85 -1.23
CA SER A 89 -7.94 2.74 -2.67
C SER A 89 -6.67 3.17 -3.37
N TYR A 90 -6.14 2.34 -4.26
CA TYR A 90 -4.96 2.68 -5.04
C TYR A 90 -4.94 1.95 -6.38
N GLU A 91 -4.16 2.50 -7.30
CA GLU A 91 -3.80 1.85 -8.54
C GLU A 91 -2.29 1.63 -8.63
N PHE A 92 -1.90 0.57 -9.32
CA PHE A 92 -0.50 0.30 -9.63
C PHE A 92 -0.31 -0.41 -10.97
N THR A 93 0.88 -0.29 -11.53
CA THR A 93 1.36 -1.14 -12.64
C THR A 93 2.46 -2.07 -12.13
N LEU A 94 2.73 -3.15 -12.87
CA LEU A 94 3.89 -4.01 -12.61
C LEU A 94 5.13 -3.48 -13.33
N PRO A 95 6.33 -3.75 -12.81
CA PRO A 95 7.55 -3.57 -13.60
C PRO A 95 7.66 -4.71 -14.63
N ASP A 96 8.52 -4.53 -15.65
CA ASP A 96 8.84 -5.61 -16.58
C ASP A 96 10.04 -6.45 -16.08
N GLU A 97 10.00 -7.75 -16.37
CA GLU A 97 11.04 -8.76 -16.12
C GLU A 97 11.64 -8.83 -14.70
N CYS A 98 10.84 -8.56 -13.65
CA CYS A 98 11.22 -8.74 -12.24
C CYS A 98 10.80 -10.13 -11.68
N PHE A 99 11.74 -10.94 -11.19
CA PHE A 99 11.54 -12.38 -10.88
C PHE A 99 10.24 -12.86 -10.18
N ARG A 100 9.54 -12.04 -9.37
CA ARG A 100 8.34 -12.45 -8.61
C ARG A 100 7.19 -11.43 -8.53
N PHE A 101 7.36 -10.23 -9.05
CA PHE A 101 6.31 -9.21 -9.12
C PHE A 101 6.49 -8.45 -10.44
N THR A 102 5.92 -8.98 -11.53
CA THR A 102 6.26 -8.55 -12.88
C THR A 102 5.20 -8.83 -13.91
N LYS A 103 5.22 -8.02 -14.96
CA LYS A 103 4.64 -8.37 -16.24
C LYS A 103 5.68 -9.09 -17.10
N SER A 104 5.29 -10.17 -17.78
CA SER A 104 6.13 -10.85 -18.77
C SER A 104 5.25 -11.54 -19.82
N ASN A 105 5.50 -11.28 -21.11
CA ASN A 105 4.74 -11.83 -22.25
C ASN A 105 3.21 -11.69 -22.09
N ASN A 106 2.74 -10.51 -21.68
CA ASN A 106 1.33 -10.23 -21.35
C ASN A 106 0.73 -11.03 -20.18
N ASN A 107 1.55 -11.77 -19.43
CA ASN A 107 1.17 -12.39 -18.17
C ASN A 107 1.60 -11.53 -16.99
N TYR A 108 0.92 -11.67 -15.86
CA TYR A 108 1.15 -10.92 -14.63
C TYR A 108 1.45 -11.91 -13.49
N ILE A 109 2.57 -11.71 -12.81
CA ILE A 109 2.99 -12.45 -11.62
C ILE A 109 2.91 -11.49 -10.45
N LEU A 110 2.05 -11.79 -9.47
CA LEU A 110 1.73 -10.97 -8.30
C LEU A 110 2.17 -11.68 -7.01
#